data_AF-A0A0C9V109-F1
#
_entry.id   AF-A0A0C9V109-F1
#
_cell.length_a   1.000
_cell.length_b   1.000
_cell.length_c   1.000
_cell.angle_alpha   90.00
_cell.angle_beta   90.00
_cell.angle_gamma   90.00
#
_symmetry.space_group_name_H-M   'P 1'
#
loop_
_entity.id
_entity.type
_entity.pdbx_description
1 polymer ?
#
loop_
_entity_poly.entity_id
_entity_poly.type
_entity_poly.pdbx_seq_one_letter_code
_entity_poly.pdbx_strand_id
1 'polypeptide(L)'
;FLKPVSKTDYPDYYEIIESPMDLGSMMKIVKARKYKSKQEFAADLDLIWKNCFQYNSGPVSLFPSISRLFDSYHFRIMSYEDVLRV
;
A
#
# COMPACT_ATOMS: atom_id res chain seq x y z
N PHE A 1 -1.12 -7.03 2.54
CA PHE A 1 -0.61 -5.66 2.73
C PHE A 1 0.19 -5.43 4.00
N LEU A 2 0.07 -6.22 5.07
CA LEU A 2 0.83 -5.98 6.31
C LEU A 2 2.30 -6.39 6.25
N LYS A 3 2.65 -7.29 5.33
CA LYS A 3 4.00 -7.80 5.08
C LYS A 3 4.30 -7.69 3.58
N PRO A 4 5.59 -7.66 3.20
CA PRO A 4 5.99 -7.80 1.80
C PRO A 4 5.35 -9.03 1.16
N VAL A 5 5.05 -8.94 -0.14
CA VAL A 5 4.58 -10.08 -0.91
C VAL A 5 5.68 -11.14 -0.98
N SER A 6 5.33 -12.39 -0.73
CA SER A 6 6.29 -13.50 -0.73
C SER A 6 6.69 -13.84 -2.16
N LYS A 7 7.99 -13.72 -2.49
CA LYS A 7 8.52 -14.15 -3.80
C LYS A 7 8.38 -15.66 -4.01
N THR A 8 8.34 -16.44 -2.95
CA THR A 8 8.12 -17.90 -3.04
C THR A 8 6.69 -18.22 -3.42
N ASP A 9 5.72 -17.51 -2.83
CA ASP A 9 4.29 -17.76 -3.07
C ASP A 9 3.79 -17.08 -4.35
N TYR A 10 4.41 -15.96 -4.72
CA TYR A 10 4.10 -15.17 -5.92
C TYR A 10 5.39 -14.83 -6.70
N PRO A 11 5.92 -15.80 -7.49
CA PRO A 11 7.21 -15.64 -8.16
C PRO A 11 7.26 -14.51 -9.19
N ASP A 12 6.13 -14.22 -9.85
CA ASP A 12 5.97 -13.22 -10.90
C ASP A 12 5.72 -11.80 -10.36
N TYR A 13 5.40 -11.65 -9.07
CA TYR A 13 5.02 -10.36 -8.49
C TYR A 13 6.06 -9.27 -8.72
N TYR A 14 7.34 -9.61 -8.53
CA TYR A 14 8.46 -8.67 -8.66
C TYR A 14 8.90 -8.45 -10.11
N GLU A 15 8.34 -9.19 -11.07
CA GLU A 15 8.50 -8.94 -12.51
C GLU A 15 7.43 -7.96 -13.02
N ILE A 16 6.23 -8.04 -12.42
CA ILE A 16 5.09 -7.18 -12.78
C ILE A 16 5.13 -5.85 -12.02
N ILE A 17 5.52 -5.86 -10.75
CA ILE A 17 5.49 -4.71 -9.85
C ILE A 17 6.89 -4.15 -9.64
N GLU A 18 7.15 -2.99 -10.22
CA GLU A 18 8.46 -2.33 -10.19
C GLU A 18 8.86 -1.82 -8.79
N SER A 19 7.90 -1.31 -8.03
CA SER A 19 8.14 -0.70 -6.71
C SER A 19 7.21 -1.28 -5.65
N PRO A 20 7.53 -2.47 -5.10
CA PRO A 20 6.75 -3.09 -4.04
C PRO A 20 6.68 -2.23 -2.76
N MET A 21 5.52 -2.21 -2.12
CA MET A 21 5.32 -1.53 -0.84
C MET A 21 4.31 -2.29 0.03
N ASP A 22 4.45 -2.18 1.34
CA ASP A 22 3.57 -2.80 2.33
C ASP A 22 3.51 -1.96 3.62
N LEU A 23 2.43 -2.13 4.40
CA LEU A 23 2.19 -1.37 5.64
C LEU A 23 3.25 -1.64 6.72
N GLY A 24 3.85 -2.83 6.73
CA GLY A 24 4.95 -3.16 7.64
C GLY A 24 6.22 -2.38 7.31
N SER A 25 6.52 -2.21 6.03
CA SER A 25 7.61 -1.35 5.55
C SER A 25 7.34 0.12 5.84
N MET A 26 6.15 0.64 5.55
CA MET A 26 5.74 2.00 5.93
C MET A 26 5.90 2.25 7.44
N MET A 27 5.49 1.29 8.28
CA MET A 27 5.64 1.39 9.74
C MET A 27 7.11 1.50 10.18
N LYS A 28 8.04 0.81 9.50
CA LYS A 28 9.48 0.97 9.76
C LYS A 28 9.96 2.38 9.40
N ILE A 29 9.47 2.95 8.29
CA ILE A 29 9.80 4.31 7.85
C ILE A 29 9.27 5.35 8.84
N VAL A 30 8.02 5.20 9.31
CA VAL A 30 7.42 6.03 10.37
C VAL A 30 8.25 5.98 11.65
N LYS A 31 8.57 4.77 12.15
CA LYS A 31 9.37 4.61 13.38
C LYS A 31 10.77 5.20 13.27
N ALA A 32 11.34 5.19 12.06
CA ALA A 32 12.62 5.82 11.76
C ALA A 32 12.51 7.34 11.51
N ARG A 33 11.32 7.94 11.61
CA ARG A 33 11.03 9.36 11.32
C ARG A 33 11.53 9.80 9.93
N LYS A 34 11.40 8.92 8.94
CA LYS A 34 11.94 9.13 7.59
C LYS A 34 10.96 9.80 6.62
N TYR A 35 9.65 9.74 6.89
CA TYR A 35 8.69 10.56 6.16
C TYR A 35 8.82 12.01 6.60
N LYS A 36 9.18 12.89 5.66
CA LYS A 36 9.35 14.32 5.90
C LYS A 36 8.05 15.11 5.70
N SER A 37 7.04 14.49 5.10
CA SER A 37 5.78 15.14 4.78
C SER A 37 4.60 14.16 4.68
N LYS A 38 3.37 14.69 4.79
CA LYS A 38 2.12 13.93 4.56
C LYS A 38 2.06 13.35 3.15
N GLN A 39 2.64 14.06 2.20
CA GLN A 39 2.70 13.67 0.80
C GLN A 39 3.56 12.43 0.60
N GLU A 40 4.71 12.31 1.28
CA GLU A 40 5.57 11.12 1.17
C GLU A 40 4.90 9.87 1.75
N PHE A 41 4.24 9.99 2.91
CA PHE A 41 3.47 8.89 3.49
C PHE A 41 2.30 8.47 2.59
N ALA A 42 1.56 9.46 2.06
CA ALA A 42 0.45 9.22 1.14
C ALA A 42 0.90 8.53 -0.14
N ALA A 43 2.06 8.91 -0.69
CA ALA A 43 2.61 8.31 -1.90
C ALA A 43 2.88 6.81 -1.72
N ASP A 44 3.43 6.39 -0.59
CA ASP A 44 3.65 4.96 -0.29
C ASP A 44 2.34 4.22 -0.04
N LEU A 45 1.34 4.88 0.58
CA LEU A 45 0.01 4.31 0.77
C LEU A 45 -0.69 4.08 -0.60
N ASP A 46 -0.62 5.07 -1.49
CA ASP A 46 -1.12 5.00 -2.86
C ASP A 46 -0.39 3.94 -3.68
N LEU A 47 0.90 3.73 -3.42
CA LEU A 47 1.69 2.73 -4.11
C LEU A 47 1.23 1.31 -3.77
N ILE A 48 0.91 1.03 -2.50
CA ILE A 48 0.29 -0.25 -2.08
C ILE A 48 -0.99 -0.50 -2.90
N TRP A 49 -1.79 0.54 -3.09
CA TRP A 49 -3.04 0.47 -3.83
C TRP A 49 -2.83 0.20 -5.33
N LYS A 50 -1.99 1.00 -5.98
CA LYS A 50 -1.67 0.86 -7.41
C LYS A 50 -1.11 -0.53 -7.72
N ASN A 51 -0.22 -1.03 -6.88
CA ASN A 51 0.38 -2.36 -7.05
C ASN A 51 -0.66 -3.48 -6.87
N CYS A 52 -1.56 -3.32 -5.89
CA CYS A 52 -2.67 -4.26 -5.71
C CYS A 52 -3.55 -4.32 -6.97
N PHE A 53 -3.92 -3.15 -7.49
CA PHE A 53 -4.71 -3.04 -8.71
C PHE A 53 -4.01 -3.67 -9.90
N GLN A 54 -2.77 -3.27 -10.17
CA GLN A 54 -2.00 -3.77 -11.30
C GLN A 54 -1.84 -5.29 -11.26
N TYR A 55 -1.51 -5.88 -10.10
CA TYR A 55 -1.29 -7.33 -10.01
C TYR A 55 -2.59 -8.13 -10.04
N ASN A 56 -3.67 -7.64 -9.40
CA ASN A 56 -4.88 -8.44 -9.19
C ASN A 56 -6.03 -8.14 -10.19
N SER A 57 -5.86 -7.24 -11.16
CA SER A 57 -6.92 -6.81 -12.10
C SER A 57 -7.25 -7.82 -13.23
N GLY A 58 -7.01 -9.11 -13.00
CA GLY A 58 -7.31 -10.21 -13.94
C GLY A 58 -8.80 -10.55 -14.09
N PRO A 59 -9.15 -11.49 -15.01
CA PRO A 59 -10.52 -11.76 -15.45
C PRO A 59 -11.47 -12.31 -14.36
N VAL A 60 -10.97 -12.91 -13.28
CA VAL A 60 -11.78 -13.36 -12.14
C VAL A 60 -11.74 -12.29 -11.05
N SER A 61 -12.56 -11.25 -11.24
CA SER A 61 -12.53 -10.04 -10.43
C SER A 61 -13.31 -10.20 -9.11
N LEU A 62 -12.63 -10.59 -8.03
CA LEU A 62 -13.06 -10.29 -6.64
C LEU A 62 -12.82 -8.80 -6.27
N PHE A 63 -12.31 -8.03 -7.24
CA PHE A 63 -11.85 -6.67 -7.11
C PHE A 63 -12.90 -5.65 -6.63
N PRO A 64 -14.19 -5.72 -7.02
CA PRO A 64 -15.16 -4.70 -6.62
C PRO A 64 -15.41 -4.65 -5.11
N SER A 65 -15.28 -5.78 -4.42
CA SER A 65 -15.49 -5.90 -2.98
C SER A 65 -14.24 -5.48 -2.19
N ILE A 66 -13.05 -5.87 -2.68
CA ILE A 66 -11.77 -5.44 -2.12
C ILE A 66 -11.58 -3.94 -2.34
N SER A 67 -12.00 -3.40 -3.48
CA SER A 67 -11.80 -1.97 -3.77
C SER A 67 -12.49 -1.08 -2.75
N ARG A 68 -13.80 -1.30 -2.53
CA ARG A 68 -14.61 -0.46 -1.63
C ARG A 68 -14.11 -0.41 -0.19
N LEU A 69 -13.71 -1.56 0.36
CA LEU A 69 -13.19 -1.59 1.74
C LEU A 69 -11.91 -0.77 1.83
N PHE A 70 -11.01 -0.93 0.87
CA PHE A 70 -9.71 -0.28 0.89
C PHE A 70 -9.76 1.22 0.57
N ASP A 71 -10.65 1.67 -0.32
CA ASP A 71 -10.92 3.10 -0.55
C ASP A 71 -11.39 3.79 0.73
N SER A 72 -12.25 3.13 1.52
CA SER A 72 -12.70 3.64 2.81
C SER A 72 -11.56 3.76 3.84
N TYR A 73 -10.66 2.77 3.89
CA TYR A 73 -9.48 2.83 4.76
C TYR A 73 -8.51 3.92 4.33
N HIS A 74 -8.27 4.10 3.03
CA HIS A 74 -7.42 5.15 2.48
C HIS A 74 -7.93 6.54 2.86
N PHE A 75 -9.20 6.81 2.58
CA PHE A 75 -9.84 8.08 2.95
C PHE A 75 -9.71 8.36 4.46
N ARG A 76 -9.96 7.33 5.29
CA ARG A 76 -9.88 7.48 6.73
C ARG A 76 -8.44 7.74 7.20
N ILE A 77 -7.45 7.01 6.70
CA ILE A 77 -6.02 7.21 7.03
C ILE A 77 -5.58 8.62 6.65
N MET A 78 -5.96 9.10 5.47
CA MET A 78 -5.61 10.44 4.98
C MET A 78 -6.32 11.56 5.73
N SER A 79 -7.50 11.31 6.30
CA SER A 79 -8.26 12.27 7.11
C SER A 79 -7.72 12.46 8.54
N TYR A 80 -6.86 11.57 9.03
CA TYR A 80 -6.28 11.73 10.36
C TYR A 80 -5.20 12.81 10.35
N GLU A 81 -5.50 13.93 11.01
CA GLU A 81 -4.60 15.07 11.19
C GLU A 81 -3.24 14.68 11.82
N ASP A 82 -3.23 13.60 12.63
CA ASP A 82 -2.13 13.20 13.50
C ASP A 82 -1.14 12.19 12.92
N VAL A 83 -1.35 11.67 11.70
CA VAL A 83 -0.49 10.60 11.13
C VAL A 83 0.99 11.03 11.01
N LEU A 84 1.26 12.34 11.02
CA LEU A 84 2.61 12.91 10.94
C LEU A 84 2.87 14.07 11.89
N ARG A 85 2.26 14.08 13.08
CA ARG A 85 2.84 14.89 14.18
C ARG A 85 4.14 14.22 14.65
N VAL A 86 5.23 14.47 13.92
CA VAL A 86 6.62 14.09 14.24
C VAL A 86 7.18 15.00 15.33
#